data_AF-A0A8X6S5W6-F1
#
_entry.id   AF-A0A8X6S5W6-F1
#
_cell.length_a   1.000
_cell.length_b   1.000
_cell.length_c   1.000
_cell.angle_alpha   90.00
_cell.angle_beta   90.00
_cell.angle_gamma   90.00
#
_symmetry.space_group_name_H-M   'P 1'
#
loop_
_entity.id
_entity.type
_entity.pdbx_description
1 polymer ?
#
loop_
_entity_poly.entity_id
_entity_poly.type
_entity_poly.pdbx_seq_one_letter_code
_entity_poly.pdbx_strand_id
1 'polypeptide(L)'
;MQPRCLKCGKNHATRNCLIKERQENPFCINCQDYGHSACYTKCPKFPSRKRNPFGDPKKKRNFASKWIKEGISFANVVSGEVPNQIPIDDKKKIPPWIP
;
A
#
# COMPACT_ATOMS: atom_id res chain seq x y z
N MET A 1 19.12 -16.86 -2.05
CA MET A 1 19.41 -15.47 -2.50
C MET A 1 19.68 -14.62 -1.26
N GLN A 2 20.84 -13.97 -1.15
CA GLN A 2 21.13 -13.07 -0.02
C GLN A 2 20.59 -11.68 -0.32
N PRO A 3 19.89 -11.00 0.63
CA PRO A 3 19.40 -9.65 0.41
C PRO A 3 20.56 -8.66 0.36
N ARG A 4 20.45 -7.66 -0.53
CA ARG A 4 21.38 -6.53 -0.60
C ARG A 4 20.89 -5.40 0.32
N CYS A 5 21.80 -4.83 1.09
CA CYS A 5 21.48 -3.72 1.99
C CYS A 5 21.27 -2.41 1.22
N LEU A 6 20.17 -1.70 1.49
CA LEU A 6 19.86 -0.42 0.83
C LEU A 6 20.70 0.76 1.33
N LYS A 7 21.36 0.62 2.50
CA LYS A 7 22.22 1.66 3.08
C LYS A 7 23.65 1.63 2.52
N CYS A 8 24.22 0.43 2.37
CA CYS A 8 25.64 0.27 2.02
C CYS A 8 25.92 -0.66 0.84
N GLY A 9 24.89 -1.30 0.26
CA GLY A 9 25.06 -2.19 -0.90
C GLY A 9 25.67 -3.56 -0.62
N LYS A 10 26.07 -3.86 0.62
CA LYS A 10 26.65 -5.17 1.00
C LYS A 10 25.58 -6.26 1.18
N ASN A 11 26.01 -7.53 1.20
CA ASN A 11 25.13 -8.70 1.32
C ASN A 11 24.69 -8.92 2.78
N HIS A 12 23.67 -8.19 3.21
CA HIS A 12 22.94 -8.40 4.45
C HIS A 12 21.59 -7.69 4.41
N ALA A 13 20.66 -8.08 5.29
CA ALA A 13 19.41 -7.38 5.48
C ALA A 13 19.67 -5.98 6.08
N THR A 14 18.96 -4.95 5.60
CA THR A 14 19.14 -3.55 6.04
C THR A 14 19.06 -3.35 7.56
N ARG A 15 18.31 -4.20 8.28
CA ARG A 15 18.21 -4.21 9.77
C ARG A 15 19.53 -4.56 10.46
N ASN A 16 20.39 -5.34 9.82
CA ASN A 16 21.68 -5.79 10.37
C ASN A 16 22.84 -4.90 9.93
N CYS A 17 22.55 -3.75 9.32
CA CYS A 17 23.59 -2.84 8.85
C CYS A 17 24.25 -2.11 10.02
N LEU A 18 25.59 -2.00 9.98
CA LEU A 18 26.37 -1.25 10.96
C LEU A 18 26.07 0.26 10.91
N ILE A 19 25.63 0.77 9.76
CA ILE A 19 25.21 2.17 9.58
C ILE A 19 23.84 2.35 10.26
N LYS A 20 23.86 2.84 11.50
CA LYS A 20 22.66 3.14 12.29
C LYS A 20 22.27 4.62 12.21
N GLU A 21 23.25 5.49 12.02
CA GLU A 21 23.08 6.93 12.02
C GLU A 21 22.61 7.46 10.66
N ARG A 22 22.02 8.65 10.68
CA ARG A 22 21.65 9.38 9.47
C ARG A 22 22.90 9.97 8.85
N GLN A 23 23.28 9.48 7.67
CA GLN A 23 24.37 10.07 6.89
C GLN A 23 23.89 11.37 6.24
N GLU A 24 24.69 12.43 6.37
CA GLU A 24 24.40 13.73 5.77
C GLU A 24 24.44 13.67 4.23
N ASN A 25 25.37 12.89 3.68
CA ASN A 25 25.49 12.64 2.26
C ASN A 25 25.29 11.15 1.94
N PRO A 26 24.03 10.65 1.90
CA PRO A 26 23.76 9.23 1.66
C PRO A 26 24.11 8.81 0.22
N PHE A 27 24.50 7.55 0.07
CA PHE A 27 24.81 6.94 -1.23
C PHE A 27 23.62 6.16 -1.80
N CYS A 28 23.39 6.28 -3.10
CA CYS A 28 22.34 5.58 -3.82
C CYS A 28 22.89 4.36 -4.56
N ILE A 29 22.59 3.15 -4.09
CA ILE A 29 23.03 1.91 -4.76
C ILE A 29 22.40 1.69 -6.16
N ASN A 30 21.36 2.45 -6.51
CA ASN A 30 20.66 2.32 -7.78
C ASN A 30 21.30 3.16 -8.90
N CYS A 31 21.74 4.40 -8.58
CA CYS A 31 22.42 5.27 -9.54
C CYS A 31 23.92 5.47 -9.29
N GLN A 32 24.44 4.97 -8.18
CA GLN A 32 25.84 5.09 -7.76
C GLN A 32 26.28 6.54 -7.50
N ASP A 33 25.34 7.43 -7.20
CA ASP A 33 25.61 8.82 -6.81
C ASP A 33 25.41 9.06 -5.31
N TYR A 34 26.00 10.15 -4.84
CA TYR A 34 25.79 10.70 -3.51
C TYR A 34 24.63 11.71 -3.49
N GLY A 35 24.16 12.05 -2.28
CA GLY A 35 23.12 13.06 -2.02
C GLY A 35 21.73 12.48 -1.79
N HIS A 36 21.49 11.20 -2.11
CA HIS A 36 20.23 10.51 -1.83
C HIS A 36 20.44 9.01 -1.59
N SER A 37 19.51 8.35 -0.90
CA SER A 37 19.52 6.90 -0.71
C SER A 37 18.70 6.20 -1.81
N ALA A 38 18.87 4.89 -1.96
CA ALA A 38 18.10 4.10 -2.94
C ALA A 38 16.59 4.07 -2.70
N CYS A 39 16.13 4.43 -1.48
CA CYS A 39 14.70 4.58 -1.18
C CYS A 39 14.12 5.92 -1.71
N TYR A 40 14.96 6.82 -2.22
CA TYR A 40 14.52 8.12 -2.71
C TYR A 40 13.76 7.98 -4.03
N THR A 41 12.50 8.43 -4.04
CA THR A 41 11.57 8.27 -5.16
C THR A 41 11.89 9.15 -6.37
N LYS A 42 12.76 10.15 -6.23
CA LYS A 42 13.16 11.04 -7.33
C LYS A 42 14.63 10.83 -7.74
N CYS A 43 15.13 9.61 -7.61
CA CYS A 43 16.44 9.25 -8.14
C CYS A 43 16.52 9.70 -9.63
N PRO A 44 17.55 10.47 -10.04
CA PRO A 44 17.62 11.02 -11.39
C PRO A 44 17.68 9.94 -12.48
N LYS A 45 18.25 8.76 -12.15
CA LYS A 45 18.28 7.59 -13.03
C LYS A 45 16.91 6.91 -13.18
N PHE A 46 16.03 7.08 -12.19
CA PHE A 46 14.69 6.50 -12.16
C PHE A 46 13.65 7.59 -11.87
N PRO A 47 13.40 8.50 -12.84
CA PRO A 47 12.45 9.58 -12.65
C PRO A 47 11.06 9.01 -12.39
N SER A 48 10.38 9.55 -11.38
CA SER A 48 8.99 9.20 -11.08
C SER A 48 8.14 9.46 -12.33
N ARG A 49 7.39 8.45 -12.78
CA ARG A 49 6.45 8.61 -13.90
C ARG A 49 5.54 9.79 -13.58
N LYS A 50 5.43 10.74 -14.50
CA LYS A 50 4.47 11.83 -14.39
C LYS A 50 3.09 11.19 -14.22
N ARG A 51 2.48 11.36 -13.04
CA ARG A 51 1.08 11.01 -12.87
C ARG A 51 0.32 11.86 -13.86
N ASN A 52 -0.35 11.20 -14.80
CA ASN A 52 -1.24 11.84 -15.74
C ASN A 52 -2.24 12.64 -14.89
N PRO A 53 -2.43 13.96 -15.11
CA PRO A 53 -3.45 14.73 -14.39
C PRO A 53 -4.86 14.15 -14.58
N PHE A 54 -5.07 13.53 -15.75
CA PHE A 54 -6.24 12.73 -16.13
C PHE A 54 -6.09 11.24 -15.83
N GLY A 55 -5.18 10.86 -14.91
CA GLY A 55 -4.84 9.48 -14.62
C GLY A 55 -6.09 8.64 -14.46
N ASP A 56 -6.06 7.42 -15.01
CA ASP A 56 -7.17 6.47 -14.98
C ASP A 56 -7.88 6.60 -13.64
N PRO A 57 -9.20 6.90 -13.61
CA PRO A 57 -9.89 7.13 -12.37
C PRO A 57 -9.59 5.94 -11.49
N LYS A 58 -8.90 6.17 -10.36
CA LYS A 58 -8.62 5.12 -9.38
C LYS A 58 -9.96 4.44 -9.16
N LYS A 59 -10.15 3.21 -9.65
CA LYS A 59 -11.39 2.46 -9.38
C LYS A 59 -11.53 2.53 -7.87
N LYS A 60 -12.52 3.27 -7.38
CA LYS A 60 -12.82 3.35 -5.97
C LYS A 60 -13.23 1.92 -5.63
N ARG A 61 -12.28 1.11 -5.14
CA ARG A 61 -12.61 -0.23 -4.66
C ARG A 61 -13.56 0.03 -3.51
N ASN A 62 -14.81 -0.39 -3.66
CA ASN A 62 -15.77 -0.35 -2.58
C ASN A 62 -15.27 -1.34 -1.53
N PHE A 63 -14.43 -0.85 -0.62
CA PHE A 63 -13.85 -1.66 0.42
C PHE A 63 -14.99 -2.13 1.32
N ALA A 64 -15.09 -3.44 1.53
CA ALA A 64 -16.25 -4.05 2.19
C ALA A 64 -16.48 -3.49 3.61
N SER A 65 -15.46 -2.93 4.25
CA SER A 65 -15.61 -2.30 5.56
C SER A 65 -16.56 -1.08 5.58
N LYS A 66 -16.84 -0.47 4.42
CA LYS A 66 -17.84 0.60 4.30
C LYS A 66 -19.26 0.11 4.68
N TRP A 67 -19.50 -1.19 4.62
CA TRP A 67 -20.79 -1.81 4.86
C TRP A 67 -20.89 -2.54 6.21
N ILE A 68 -19.82 -2.50 7.01
CA ILE A 68 -19.84 -3.00 8.39
C ILE A 68 -20.70 -2.05 9.22
N LYS A 69 -21.74 -2.60 9.85
CA LYS A 69 -22.60 -1.91 10.82
C LYS A 69 -22.62 -2.73 12.11
N GLU A 70 -23.14 -2.17 13.18
CA GLU A 70 -23.38 -2.91 14.42
C GLU A 70 -24.21 -4.18 14.13
N GLY A 71 -23.69 -5.34 14.52
CA GLY A 71 -24.29 -6.64 14.25
C GLY A 71 -23.94 -7.29 12.90
N ILE A 72 -23.13 -6.66 12.03
CA ILE A 72 -22.70 -7.23 10.74
C ILE A 72 -21.18 -7.32 10.70
N SER A 73 -20.64 -8.54 10.72
CA SER A 73 -19.19 -8.75 10.62
C SER A 73 -18.70 -8.59 9.18
N PHE A 74 -17.39 -8.35 9.01
CA PHE A 74 -16.75 -8.34 7.70
C PHE A 74 -16.96 -9.67 6.94
N ALA A 75 -16.93 -10.81 7.64
CA ALA A 75 -17.13 -12.13 7.04
C ALA A 75 -18.53 -12.26 6.43
N ASN A 76 -19.56 -11.77 7.12
CA ASN A 76 -20.94 -11.74 6.61
C ASN A 76 -21.05 -10.93 5.31
N VAL A 77 -20.42 -9.76 5.26
CA VAL A 77 -20.43 -8.89 4.06
C VAL A 77 -19.73 -9.56 2.87
N VAL A 78 -18.67 -10.31 3.12
CA VAL A 78 -17.89 -10.99 2.07
C VAL A 78 -18.60 -12.26 1.58
N SER A 79 -19.22 -13.01 2.49
CA SER A 79 -19.98 -14.23 2.16
C SER A 79 -21.37 -13.96 1.57
N GLY A 80 -21.86 -12.72 1.66
CA GLY A 80 -23.21 -12.35 1.22
C GLY A 80 -24.33 -12.82 2.15
N GLU A 81 -23.99 -13.44 3.27
CA GLU A 81 -24.95 -13.91 4.27
C GLU A 81 -25.44 -12.71 5.10
N VAL A 82 -26.58 -12.15 4.69
CA VAL A 82 -27.23 -11.07 5.41
C VAL A 82 -27.92 -11.65 6.66
N PRO A 83 -27.50 -11.31 7.90
CA PRO A 83 -28.20 -11.78 9.08
C PRO A 83 -29.64 -11.25 9.10
N ASN A 84 -30.60 -12.10 9.45
CA ASN A 84 -32.04 -11.81 9.43
C ASN A 84 -32.49 -10.64 10.34
N GLN A 85 -31.58 -10.01 11.07
CA GLN A 85 -31.84 -8.95 12.04
C GLN A 85 -31.65 -7.53 11.49
N ILE A 86 -31.26 -7.35 10.21
CA ILE A 86 -31.15 -6.01 9.63
C ILE A 86 -32.56 -5.39 9.48
N PRO A 87 -32.80 -4.17 10.01
CA PRO A 87 -34.06 -3.44 9.81
C PRO A 87 -34.46 -3.40 8.33
N ILE A 88 -35.76 -3.59 8.06
CA ILE A 88 -36.33 -3.80 6.72
C ILE A 88 -35.99 -2.65 5.75
N ASP A 89 -35.85 -1.42 6.26
CA ASP A 89 -35.49 -0.24 5.47
C ASP A 89 -34.05 -0.26 4.94
N ASP A 90 -33.16 -0.97 5.62
CA ASP A 90 -31.76 -1.10 5.21
C ASP A 90 -31.54 -2.25 4.23
N LYS A 91 -32.48 -3.21 4.13
CA LYS A 91 -32.46 -4.26 3.09
C LYS A 91 -32.55 -3.67 1.68
N LYS A 92 -33.27 -2.54 1.52
CA LYS A 92 -33.40 -1.82 0.24
C LYS A 92 -32.13 -1.10 -0.20
N LYS A 93 -31.12 -0.96 0.68
CA LYS A 93 -29.82 -0.33 0.40
C LYS A 93 -28.71 -1.35 0.14
N ILE A 94 -29.03 -2.65 0.21
CA ILE A 94 -28.10 -3.73 -0.10
C ILE A 94 -27.95 -3.78 -1.62
N PRO A 95 -26.74 -3.64 -2.17
CA PRO A 95 -26.54 -3.68 -3.60
C PRO A 95 -26.93 -5.05 -4.20
N PRO A 96 -27.49 -5.09 -5.43
CA PRO A 96 -28.15 -6.26 -6.01
C PRO A 96 -27.22 -7.43 -6.40
N TRP A 97 -25.91 -7.32 -6.15
CA TRP A 97 -24.93 -8.40 -6.38
C TRP A 97 -24.56 -9.16 -5.11
N ILE A 98 -25.13 -8.78 -3.96
CA ILE A 98 -25.06 -9.56 -2.73
C ILE A 98 -26.22 -10.56 -2.80
N PRO A 99 -25.95 -11.88 -2.84
CA PRO A 99 -26.97 -12.92 -3.04
C PRO A 99 -28.03 -12.96 -1.94
#